data_AF-I1JL38-F1
#
_entry.id   AF-I1JL38-F1
#
_cell.length_a   1.000
_cell.length_b   1.000
_cell.length_c   1.000
_cell.angle_alpha   90.00
_cell.angle_beta   90.00
_cell.angle_gamma   90.00
#
_symmetry.space_group_name_H-M   'P 1'
#
loop_
_entity.id
_entity.type
_entity.pdbx_description
1 polymer ?
#
loop_
_entity_poly.entity_id
_entity_poly.type
_entity_poly.pdbx_seq_one_letter_code
_entity_poly.pdbx_strand_id
1 'polypeptide(L)'
;MPQSPYISYFFPSSGGFDGGEVEKIPGFDFVDWLKNTVSENDFVVMKMDVEGTEFDLIPRLFETRAICLVDEIFLECHYNRWQRCCPGQRSPKYEKTYDQCLQLFTSLRQSGVLVHQWF
;
A
#
# COMPACT_ATOMS: atom_id res chain seq x y z
N MET A 1 23.12 -4.47 3.73
CA MET A 1 22.77 -4.41 5.17
C MET A 1 21.29 -4.72 5.29
N PRO A 2 20.82 -5.49 6.28
CA PRO A 2 19.40 -5.61 6.54
C PRO A 2 18.84 -4.21 6.81
N GLN A 3 17.76 -3.83 6.12
CA GLN A 3 17.05 -2.59 6.45
C GLN A 3 16.57 -2.68 7.89
N SER A 4 16.59 -1.55 8.62
CA SER A 4 16.04 -1.48 9.97
C SER A 4 14.58 -1.92 9.93
N PRO A 5 14.13 -2.91 10.74
CA PRO A 5 12.74 -3.34 10.76
C PRO A 5 11.85 -2.34 11.51
N TYR A 6 12.26 -1.09 11.62
CA TYR A 6 11.53 -0.05 12.33
C TYR A 6 11.31 1.13 11.40
N ILE A 7 10.05 1.56 11.30
CA ILE A 7 9.62 2.77 10.62
C ILE A 7 9.48 3.85 11.70
N SER A 8 10.03 5.03 11.45
CA SER A 8 9.84 6.19 12.32
C SER A 8 8.52 6.87 11.97
N TYR A 9 7.59 6.91 12.91
CA TYR A 9 6.31 7.61 12.78
C TYR A 9 6.29 8.83 13.68
N PHE A 10 5.84 9.97 13.15
CA PHE A 10 5.71 11.21 13.90
C PHE A 10 4.28 11.35 14.41
N PHE A 11 4.11 11.41 15.73
CA PHE A 11 2.81 11.69 16.35
C PHE A 11 2.69 13.19 16.63
N PRO A 12 1.73 13.90 16.01
CA PRO A 12 1.46 15.29 16.37
C PRO A 12 0.93 15.35 17.81
N SER A 13 1.62 16.08 18.69
CA SER A 13 1.11 16.37 20.03
C SER A 13 -0.19 17.16 19.94
N SER A 14 -1.15 16.85 20.81
CA SER A 14 -2.51 17.41 20.82
C SER A 14 -2.61 18.93 21.09
N GLY A 15 -1.48 19.62 21.29
CA GLY A 15 -1.43 21.02 21.78
C GLY A 15 -0.63 22.03 20.95
N GLY A 16 -0.15 21.69 19.76
CA GLY A 16 0.62 22.62 18.92
C GLY A 16 1.85 21.97 18.29
N PHE A 17 2.41 22.64 17.28
CA PHE A 17 3.54 22.22 16.45
C PHE A 17 4.91 22.20 17.18
N ASP A 18 4.92 22.07 18.51
CA ASP A 18 6.16 22.03 19.27
C ASP A 18 6.52 20.57 19.61
N GLY A 19 7.39 19.99 18.78
CA GLY A 19 8.12 18.78 19.12
C GLY A 19 7.29 17.50 19.28
N GLY A 20 6.52 17.10 18.26
CA GLY A 20 5.90 15.77 18.27
C GLY A 20 6.94 14.67 18.44
N GLU A 21 6.56 13.61 19.16
CA GLU A 21 7.45 12.49 19.44
C GLU A 21 7.56 11.59 18.20
N VAL A 22 8.80 11.23 17.86
CA VAL A 22 9.08 10.24 16.83
C VAL A 22 9.14 8.88 17.51
N GLU A 23 8.14 8.06 17.26
CA GLU A 23 8.12 6.68 17.72
C GLU A 23 8.67 5.75 16.63
N LYS A 24 9.35 4.69 17.07
CA LYS A 24 9.82 3.62 16.18
C LYS A 24 8.82 2.48 16.22
N ILE A 25 8.11 2.28 15.12
CA ILE A 25 7.13 1.22 14.98
C ILE A 25 7.79 0.04 14.25
N PRO A 26 7.73 -1.20 14.80
CA PRO A 26 8.20 -2.38 14.07
C PRO A 26 7.44 -2.54 12.75
N GLY A 27 8.17 -2.56 11.65
CA GLY A 27 7.73 -3.04 10.36
C GLY A 27 7.99 -4.53 10.21
N PHE A 28 7.29 -5.14 9.26
CA PHE A 28 7.46 -6.54 8.88
C PHE A 28 7.40 -6.66 7.36
N ASP A 29 7.99 -7.74 6.83
CA ASP A 29 7.83 -8.06 5.41
C ASP A 29 6.46 -8.70 5.22
N PHE A 30 5.54 -7.97 4.57
CA PHE A 30 4.18 -8.43 4.33
C PHE A 30 4.11 -9.71 3.49
N VAL A 31 5.03 -9.89 2.54
CA VAL A 31 5.08 -11.06 1.67
C VAL A 31 5.47 -12.29 2.47
N ASP A 32 6.51 -12.17 3.29
CA ASP A 32 6.95 -13.26 4.16
C ASP A 32 5.88 -13.57 5.21
N TRP A 33 5.23 -12.55 5.78
CA TRP A 33 4.13 -12.75 6.72
C TRP A 33 2.96 -13.50 6.07
N LEU A 34 2.54 -13.09 4.86
CA LEU A 34 1.43 -13.73 4.15
C LEU A 34 1.73 -15.23 3.91
N LYS A 35 2.92 -15.55 3.38
CA LYS A 35 3.36 -16.92 3.11
C LYS A 35 3.44 -17.82 4.35
N ASN A 36 3.65 -17.24 5.53
CA ASN A 36 3.72 -17.98 6.79
C ASN A 36 2.40 -17.99 7.57
N THR A 37 1.39 -17.26 7.11
CA THR A 37 0.10 -17.10 7.82
C THR A 37 -1.02 -17.91 7.18
N VAL A 38 -1.02 -18.03 5.85
CA VAL A 38 -2.10 -18.71 5.10
C VAL A 38 -1.54 -19.84 4.24
N SER A 39 -2.41 -20.77 3.89
CA SER A 39 -2.14 -21.89 2.98
C SER A 39 -2.99 -21.78 1.72
N GLU A 40 -2.67 -22.57 0.70
CA GLU A 40 -3.44 -22.62 -0.56
C GLU A 40 -4.89 -23.12 -0.38
N ASN A 41 -5.25 -23.65 0.79
CA ASN A 41 -6.62 -24.10 1.10
C ASN A 41 -7.49 -23.02 1.76
N ASP A 42 -6.88 -21.89 2.15
CA ASP A 42 -7.60 -20.77 2.75
C ASP A 42 -8.17 -19.86 1.67
N PHE A 43 -9.34 -19.26 1.91
CA PHE A 43 -9.87 -18.22 1.05
C PHE A 43 -9.47 -16.85 1.62
N VAL A 44 -8.64 -16.11 0.90
CA VAL A 44 -7.98 -14.90 1.39
C VAL A 44 -8.45 -13.67 0.63
N VAL A 45 -9.08 -12.76 1.37
CA VAL A 45 -9.47 -11.43 0.88
C VAL A 45 -8.51 -10.38 1.45
N MET A 46 -7.85 -9.64 0.58
CA MET A 46 -6.92 -8.58 0.96
C MET A 46 -7.53 -7.21 0.67
N LYS A 47 -7.66 -6.36 1.69
CA LYS A 47 -7.91 -4.92 1.51
C LYS A 47 -6.58 -4.17 1.62
N MET A 48 -6.24 -3.39 0.60
CA MET A 48 -4.99 -2.63 0.52
C MET A 48 -5.27 -1.14 0.36
N ASP A 49 -4.75 -0.39 1.34
CA ASP A 49 -4.65 1.07 1.37
C ASP A 49 -3.31 1.37 2.07
N VAL A 50 -2.29 1.67 1.26
CA VAL A 50 -0.88 1.77 1.70
C VAL A 50 -0.20 3.01 1.13
N GLU A 51 -0.99 4.05 0.86
CA GLU A 51 -0.51 5.41 0.61
C GLU A 51 0.56 5.52 -0.51
N GLY A 52 0.35 4.81 -1.63
CA GLY A 52 1.24 4.83 -2.81
C GLY A 52 2.19 3.64 -2.88
N THR A 53 2.38 2.92 -1.78
CA THR A 53 3.28 1.74 -1.72
C THR A 53 2.69 0.54 -2.48
N GLU A 54 1.43 0.58 -2.92
CA GLU A 54 0.81 -0.48 -3.71
C GLU A 54 1.57 -0.75 -5.02
N PHE A 55 2.23 0.26 -5.57
CA PHE A 55 3.06 0.15 -6.77
C PHE A 55 4.38 -0.60 -6.56
N ASP A 56 4.81 -0.79 -5.32
CA ASP A 56 5.98 -1.61 -4.96
C ASP A 56 5.53 -2.97 -4.42
N LEU A 57 4.48 -2.99 -3.59
CA LEU A 57 4.00 -4.19 -2.93
C LEU A 57 3.36 -5.18 -3.90
N ILE A 58 2.52 -4.72 -4.85
CA ILE A 58 1.87 -5.62 -5.80
C ILE A 58 2.89 -6.30 -6.73
N PRO A 59 3.85 -5.59 -7.37
CA PRO A 59 4.91 -6.26 -8.11
C PRO A 59 5.69 -7.27 -7.27
N ARG A 60 5.99 -6.94 -6.00
CA ARG A 60 6.67 -7.85 -5.09
C ARG A 60 5.86 -9.12 -4.80
N LEU A 61 4.54 -9.02 -4.66
CA LEU A 61 3.65 -10.18 -4.50
C LEU A 61 3.70 -11.10 -5.73
N PHE A 62 3.82 -10.54 -6.93
CA PHE A 62 4.03 -11.29 -8.18
C PHE A 62 5.39 -11.97 -8.24
N GLU A 63 6.47 -11.22 -8.04
CA GLU A 63 7.85 -11.72 -8.07
C GLU A 63 8.07 -12.91 -7.13
N THR A 64 7.44 -12.85 -5.96
CA THR A 64 7.57 -13.86 -4.91
C THR A 64 6.55 -14.98 -5.01
N ARG A 65 5.58 -14.88 -5.94
CA ARG A 65 4.42 -15.75 -6.08
C ARG A 65 3.48 -15.77 -4.87
N ALA A 66 3.64 -14.85 -3.92
CA ALA A 66 2.71 -14.70 -2.80
C ALA A 66 1.31 -14.27 -3.24
N ILE A 67 1.20 -13.63 -4.42
CA ILE A 67 -0.09 -13.29 -5.02
C ILE A 67 -1.00 -14.52 -5.22
N CYS A 68 -0.43 -15.72 -5.38
CA CYS A 68 -1.19 -16.96 -5.53
C CYS A 68 -1.94 -17.39 -4.25
N LEU A 69 -1.64 -16.77 -3.11
CA LEU A 69 -2.31 -17.00 -1.83
C LEU A 69 -3.46 -16.01 -1.59
N VAL A 70 -3.77 -15.13 -2.55
CA VAL A 70 -4.82 -14.10 -2.42
C VAL A 70 -5.85 -14.31 -3.52
N ASP A 71 -7.10 -14.54 -3.13
CA ASP A 71 -8.20 -14.79 -4.06
C ASP A 71 -8.86 -13.50 -4.55
N GLU A 72 -9.05 -12.54 -3.63
CA GLU A 72 -9.76 -11.29 -3.89
C GLU A 72 -9.03 -10.09 -3.27
N ILE A 73 -8.97 -8.98 -4.01
CA ILE A 73 -8.32 -7.74 -3.57
C ILE A 73 -9.27 -6.55 -3.66
N PHE A 74 -9.39 -5.80 -2.57
CA PHE A 74 -9.95 -4.45 -2.56
C PHE A 74 -8.80 -3.45 -2.48
N LEU A 75 -8.54 -2.73 -3.57
CA LEU A 75 -7.37 -1.85 -3.69
C LEU A 75 -7.79 -0.40 -3.82
N GLU A 76 -7.35 0.45 -2.88
CA GLU A 76 -7.29 1.90 -3.11
C GLU A 76 -5.95 2.24 -3.72
N CYS A 77 -6.01 2.74 -4.95
CA CYS A 77 -4.83 3.15 -5.70
C CYS A 77 -4.66 4.66 -5.60
N HIS A 78 -3.50 5.06 -5.11
CA HIS A 78 -3.09 6.41 -4.82
C HIS A 78 -2.37 7.01 -6.02
N TYR A 79 -3.12 7.79 -6.80
CA TYR A 79 -2.61 8.51 -7.97
C TYR A 79 -2.58 10.02 -7.70
N ASN A 80 -1.99 10.77 -8.63
CA ASN A 80 -1.73 12.21 -8.65
C ASN A 80 -2.97 13.12 -8.68
N ARG A 81 -4.03 12.75 -7.94
CA ARG A 81 -5.19 13.59 -7.67
C ARG A 81 -4.73 14.89 -7.01
N TRP A 82 -5.26 15.99 -7.51
CA TRP A 82 -5.03 17.32 -6.95
C TRP A 82 -5.62 17.42 -5.54
N GLN A 83 -4.76 17.69 -4.56
CA GLN A 83 -5.15 17.97 -3.19
C GLN A 83 -4.78 19.39 -2.81
N ARG A 84 -5.54 19.98 -1.87
CA ARG A 84 -5.21 21.29 -1.33
C ARG A 84 -4.12 21.12 -0.27
N CYS A 85 -2.88 21.49 -0.58
CA CYS A 85 -1.85 21.60 0.47
C CYS A 85 -2.09 22.82 1.35
N CYS A 86 -2.55 23.91 0.71
CA CYS A 86 -2.41 25.27 1.21
C CYS A 86 -3.54 26.14 0.63
N PRO A 87 -3.95 27.24 1.29
CA PRO A 87 -4.98 28.12 0.78
C PRO A 87 -4.67 28.60 -0.65
N GLY A 88 -5.60 28.35 -1.58
CA GLY A 88 -5.47 28.75 -2.98
C GLY A 88 -4.52 27.92 -3.85
N GLN A 89 -3.83 26.92 -3.28
CA GLN A 89 -2.89 26.07 -4.02
C GLN A 89 -3.35 24.61 -4.06
N ARG A 90 -3.16 23.97 -5.21
CA ARG A 90 -3.36 22.53 -5.40
C ARG A 90 -2.06 21.91 -5.88
N SER A 91 -1.69 20.78 -5.29
CA SER A 91 -0.56 19.97 -5.70
C SER A 91 -0.99 18.50 -5.82
N PRO A 92 -0.36 17.70 -6.68
CA PRO A 92 -0.56 16.25 -6.65
C PRO A 92 0.00 15.68 -5.34
N LYS A 93 -0.73 14.78 -4.67
CA LYS A 93 -0.22 14.08 -3.48
C LYS A 93 0.78 12.97 -3.84
N TYR A 94 0.57 12.29 -4.97
CA TYR A 94 1.40 11.17 -5.43
C TYR A 94 1.90 11.42 -6.85
N GLU A 95 2.95 10.71 -7.24
CA GLU A 95 3.55 10.85 -8.57
C GLU A 95 2.79 10.08 -9.66
N LYS A 96 2.24 8.91 -9.31
CA LYS A 96 1.62 7.98 -10.26
C LYS A 96 0.34 8.54 -10.85
N THR A 97 0.04 8.23 -12.12
CA THR A 97 -1.18 8.69 -12.78
C THR A 97 -2.35 7.72 -12.57
N TYR A 98 -3.57 8.18 -12.84
CA TYR A 98 -4.74 7.30 -12.83
C TYR A 98 -4.62 6.16 -13.86
N ASP A 99 -4.02 6.43 -15.03
CA ASP A 99 -3.78 5.39 -16.04
C ASP A 99 -2.84 4.30 -15.53
N GLN A 100 -1.83 4.65 -14.73
CA GLN A 100 -0.96 3.67 -14.08
C GLN A 100 -1.70 2.84 -13.04
N CYS A 101 -2.66 3.43 -12.31
CA CYS A 101 -3.57 2.65 -11.47
C CYS A 101 -4.39 1.66 -12.32
N LEU A 102 -4.99 2.11 -13.42
CA LEU A 102 -5.77 1.22 -14.31
C LEU A 102 -4.92 0.08 -14.88
N GLN A 103 -3.65 0.34 -15.22
CA GLN A 103 -2.69 -0.68 -15.64
C GLN A 103 -2.41 -1.69 -14.52
N LEU A 104 -2.27 -1.23 -13.27
CA LEU A 104 -2.10 -2.09 -12.10
C LEU A 104 -3.33 -2.98 -11.85
N PHE A 105 -4.55 -2.43 -11.94
CA PHE A 105 -5.77 -3.23 -11.90
C PHE A 105 -5.84 -4.23 -13.06
N THR A 106 -5.40 -3.84 -14.25
CA THR A 106 -5.41 -4.70 -15.44
C THR A 106 -4.43 -5.86 -15.28
N SER A 107 -3.22 -5.63 -14.76
CA SER A 107 -2.23 -6.69 -14.56
C SER A 107 -2.68 -7.72 -13.52
N LEU A 108 -3.32 -7.27 -12.43
CA LEU A 108 -3.96 -8.15 -11.45
C LEU A 108 -5.02 -9.03 -12.09
N ARG A 109 -5.97 -8.44 -12.85
CA ARG A 109 -7.04 -9.20 -13.53
C ARG A 109 -6.49 -10.17 -14.57
N GLN A 110 -5.50 -9.77 -15.36
CA GLN A 110 -4.86 -10.63 -16.35
C GLN A 110 -4.13 -11.83 -15.71
N SER A 111 -3.76 -11.71 -14.44
CA SER A 111 -3.13 -12.78 -13.67
C SER A 111 -4.14 -13.68 -12.95
N GLY A 112 -5.45 -13.46 -13.15
CA GLY A 112 -6.52 -14.25 -12.54
C GLY A 112 -6.96 -13.77 -11.16
N VAL A 113 -6.43 -12.66 -10.65
CA VAL A 113 -6.82 -12.10 -9.35
C VAL A 113 -8.09 -11.28 -9.50
N LEU A 114 -9.10 -11.58 -8.68
CA LEU A 114 -10.31 -10.77 -8.62
C LEU A 114 -10.01 -9.48 -7.86
N VAL A 115 -9.98 -8.33 -8.55
CA VAL A 115 -9.66 -7.03 -7.94
C VAL A 115 -10.75 -5.98 -8.14
N HIS A 116 -11.11 -5.35 -7.02
CA HIS A 116 -12.11 -4.31 -6.87
C HIS A 116 -11.45 -2.98 -6.49
N GLN A 117 -11.93 -1.90 -7.10
CA GLN A 117 -11.48 -0.56 -6.72
C GLN A 117 -12.12 -0.16 -5.38
N TRP A 118 -11.28 0.24 -4.43
CA TRP A 118 -11.64 0.88 -3.16
C TRP A 118 -11.31 2.39 -3.22
N PHE A 119 -12.00 3.20 -2.42
CA PHE A 119 -11.92 4.68 -2.42
C PHE A 119 -11.99 5.24 -1.01
#